data_AF-A0A963JEM3-F1
#
_entry.id   AF-A0A963JEM3-F1
#
_cell.length_a   1.000
_cell.length_b   1.000
_cell.length_c   1.000
_cell.angle_alpha   90.00
_cell.angle_beta   90.00
_cell.angle_gamma   90.00
#
_symmetry.space_group_name_H-M   'P 1'
#
loop_
_entity.id
_entity.type
_entity.pdbx_description
1 polymer ?
#
loop_
_entity_poly.entity_id
_entity_poly.type
_entity_poly.pdbx_seq_one_letter_code
_entity_poly.pdbx_strand_id
1 'polypeptide(L)' 'GLDVIGECLTEVNVTSPTCFQEIMQQTGFDVAAMFVDALEAVLARPAS' A
#
# COMPACT_ATOMS: atom_id res chain seq x y z
N GLY A 1 -1.12 4.02 4.54
CA GLY A 1 -2.56 3.77 4.71
C GLY A 1 -3.24 5.10 4.84
N LEU A 2 -4.34 5.31 4.13
CA LEU A 2 -5.08 6.57 4.16
C LEU A 2 -6.46 6.29 4.74
N ASP A 3 -6.80 7.01 5.80
CA ASP A 3 -8.11 6.89 6.43
C ASP A 3 -8.93 8.11 6.01
N VAL A 4 -10.04 7.85 5.34
CA VAL A 4 -10.94 8.87 4.77
C VAL A 4 -12.34 8.63 5.30
N ILE A 5 -12.96 9.67 5.84
CA ILE A 5 -14.38 9.65 6.27
C ILE A 5 -15.13 10.67 5.43
N GLY A 6 -16.07 10.21 4.61
CA GLY A 6 -16.72 11.05 3.60
C GLY A 6 -15.70 11.52 2.56
N GLU A 7 -15.52 12.84 2.44
CA GLU A 7 -14.54 13.46 1.52
C GLU A 7 -13.29 13.96 2.24
N CYS A 8 -13.19 13.78 3.56
CA CYS A 8 -12.10 14.31 4.37
C CYS A 8 -11.06 13.23 4.67
N LEU A 9 -9.79 13.50 4.33
CA LEU A 9 -8.65 12.72 4.83
C LEU A 9 -8.43 13.03 6.31
N THR A 10 -8.50 12.01 7.15
CA THR A 10 -8.39 12.15 8.60
C THR A 10 -7.03 11.72 9.13
N GLU A 11 -6.40 10.71 8.52
CA GLU A 11 -5.11 10.19 8.98
C GLU A 11 -4.25 9.64 7.83
N VAL A 12 -2.93 9.75 8.01
CA VAL A 12 -1.92 9.15 7.11
C VAL A 12 -1.02 8.22 7.92
N ASN A 13 -1.21 6.91 7.73
CA ASN A 13 -0.42 5.86 8.37
C ASN A 13 0.81 5.52 7.53
N VAL A 14 1.99 5.97 7.99
CA VAL A 14 3.28 5.82 7.26
C VAL A 14 4.17 4.72 7.79
N THR A 15 4.00 4.27 9.04
CA THR A 15 4.88 3.29 9.68
C THR A 15 4.43 1.85 9.40
N SER A 16 3.20 1.53 9.78
CA SER A 16 2.66 0.17 9.70
C SER A 16 1.22 0.16 9.18
N PRO A 17 0.97 0.57 7.94
CA PRO A 17 -0.37 0.44 7.37
C PRO A 17 -0.77 -1.04 7.23
N THR A 18 -2.00 -1.38 7.59
CA THR A 18 -2.55 -2.75 7.60
C THR A 18 -3.55 -2.97 6.45
N CYS A 19 -4.38 -4.02 6.54
CA CYS A 19 -5.52 -4.31 5.65
C CYS A 19 -5.23 -4.99 4.29
N PHE A 20 -4.02 -5.49 4.04
CA PHE A 20 -3.69 -6.14 2.76
C PHE A 20 -4.55 -7.38 2.48
N GLN A 21 -4.79 -8.21 3.49
CA GLN A 21 -5.57 -9.45 3.32
C GLN A 21 -7.05 -9.16 3.07
N GLU A 22 -7.60 -8.19 3.80
CA GLU A 22 -8.97 -7.75 3.70
C GLU A 22 -9.26 -7.17 2.31
N ILE A 23 -8.36 -6.33 1.78
CA ILE A 23 -8.46 -5.79 0.42
C ILE A 23 -8.44 -6.92 -0.61
N MET A 24 -7.51 -7.87 -0.48
CA MET A 24 -7.43 -9.02 -1.40
C MET A 24 -8.71 -9.85 -1.38
N GLN A 25 -9.26 -10.14 -0.20
CA GLN A 25 -10.49 -10.92 -0.06
C GLN A 25 -11.72 -10.21 -0.64
N GLN A 26 -11.81 -8.89 -0.49
CA GLN A 26 -12.98 -8.12 -0.93
C GLN A 26 -12.93 -7.72 -2.40
N THR A 27 -11.74 -7.47 -2.94
CA THR A 27 -11.57 -6.89 -4.29
C THR A 27 -10.87 -7.84 -5.26
N GLY A 28 -10.21 -8.89 -4.77
CA GLY A 28 -9.32 -9.75 -5.56
C GLY A 28 -8.00 -9.08 -5.95
N PHE A 29 -7.70 -7.88 -5.43
CA PHE A 29 -6.47 -7.15 -5.73
C PHE A 29 -5.32 -7.57 -4.81
N ASP A 30 -4.24 -8.05 -5.40
CA ASP A 30 -3.04 -8.47 -4.68
C ASP A 30 -2.16 -7.26 -4.32
N VAL A 31 -2.50 -6.61 -3.22
CA VAL A 31 -1.74 -5.47 -2.67
C VAL A 31 -0.31 -5.89 -2.29
N ALA A 32 -0.12 -7.13 -1.86
CA ALA A 32 1.19 -7.62 -1.44
C ALA A 32 2.14 -7.75 -2.63
N ALA A 33 1.67 -8.33 -3.74
CA ALA A 33 2.43 -8.40 -4.99
C ALA A 33 2.79 -6.99 -5.50
N MET A 34 1.80 -6.08 -5.57
CA MET A 34 2.03 -4.69 -5.97
C MET A 34 3.10 -4.00 -5.11
N PHE A 35 3.08 -4.22 -3.79
CA PHE A 35 4.06 -3.65 -2.88
C PHE A 35 5.48 -4.21 -3.13
N VAL A 36 5.61 -5.52 -3.30
CA VAL A 36 6.90 -6.17 -3.58
C VAL A 36 7.46 -5.70 -4.93
N ASP A 37 6.64 -5.65 -5.98
CA ASP A 37 7.05 -5.17 -7.30
C ASP A 37 7.61 -3.74 -7.24
N ALA A 38 6.95 -2.85 -6.49
CA ALA A 38 7.41 -1.49 -6.29
C ALA A 38 8.72 -1.43 -5.51
N LEU A 39 8.89 -2.26 -4.49
CA LEU A 39 10.13 -2.35 -3.72
C LEU A 39 11.29 -2.84 -4.59
N GLU A 40 11.08 -3.91 -5.35
CA GLU A 40 12.09 -4.45 -6.28
C GLU A 40 12.49 -3.41 -7.33
N ALA A 41 11.52 -2.66 -7.88
CA ALA A 41 11.79 -1.57 -8.81
C ALA A 41 12.67 -0.47 -8.19
N VAL A 42 12.46 -0.13 -6.91
CA VAL A 42 13.31 0.84 -6.20
C VAL A 42 14.72 0.28 -5.99
N LEU A 43 14.85 -0.99 -5.60
CA LEU A 43 16.16 -1.62 -5.39
C LEU A 43 16.95 -1.82 -6.70
N ALA A 44 16.26 -2.00 -7.83
CA ALA A 44 16.87 -2.12 -9.15
C ALA A 44 17.39 -0.77 -9.70
N ARG A 45 17.04 0.36 -9.08
CA ARG A 45 17.57 1.66 -9.49
C ARG A 45 19.06 1.73 -9.14
N PRO A 46 19.94 2.05 -10.10
CA PRO A 46 21.35 2.26 -9.79
C PRO A 46 21.49 3.40 -8.78
N ALA A 47 22.37 3.20 -7.79
CA ALA A 47 22.69 4.24 -6.83
C ALA A 47 23.27 5.46 -7.57
N SER A 48 22.76 6.65 -7.24
CA SER A 48 23.26 7.94 -7.76
C SER A 48 24.62 8.28 -7.19
#